data_AF-A0A2V8JZN3-F1
#
_entry.id   AF-A0A2V8JZN3-F1
#
_cell.length_a   1.000
_cell.length_b   1.000
_cell.length_c   1.000
_cell.angle_alpha   90.00
_cell.angle_beta   90.00
_cell.angle_gamma   90.00
#
_symmetry.space_group_name_H-M   'P 1'
#
loop_
_entity.id
_entity.type
_entity.pdbx_description
1 polymer ?
#
loop_
_entity_poly.entity_id
_entity_poly.type
_entity_poly.pdbx_seq_one_letter_code
_entity_poly.pdbx_strand_id
1 'polypeptide(L)'
;MIPSNSPRFAPGGPGIEPRWTRGTKAAIGTAYSTSSRVWYTLDDSCVTEVYYPTIDSPQIRDLQFLVTDGENFFHDERRNFVGEIDCISEAALGFSATNREKNGLYTIHKTILGDPHQNCL
;
A
#
# COMPACT_ATOMS: atom_id res chain seq x y z
N MET A 1 -19.83 24.80 -32.10
CA MET A 1 -20.02 24.58 -30.66
C MET A 1 -18.63 24.34 -30.06
N ILE A 2 -18.09 25.32 -29.34
CA ILE A 2 -16.75 25.23 -28.75
C ILE A 2 -16.87 24.40 -27.46
N PRO A 3 -16.09 23.34 -27.23
CA PRO A 3 -16.14 22.61 -25.97
C PRO A 3 -15.72 23.56 -24.83
N SER A 4 -16.56 23.70 -23.81
CA SER A 4 -16.21 24.42 -22.60
C SER A 4 -15.05 23.69 -21.91
N ASN A 5 -13.92 24.37 -21.77
CA ASN A 5 -12.72 23.85 -21.14
C ASN A 5 -12.82 23.85 -19.60
N SER A 6 -14.00 23.55 -19.06
CA SER A 6 -14.21 23.46 -17.61
C SER A 6 -13.63 22.14 -17.10
N PRO A 7 -12.85 22.16 -16.00
CA PRO A 7 -12.31 20.93 -15.43
C PRO A 7 -13.45 19.98 -15.09
N ARG A 8 -13.38 18.74 -15.62
CA ARG A 8 -14.34 17.68 -15.29
C ARG A 8 -13.99 17.14 -13.91
N PHE A 9 -14.81 17.48 -12.92
CA PHE A 9 -14.72 16.86 -11.60
C PHE A 9 -15.11 15.37 -11.68
N ALA A 10 -14.47 14.54 -10.87
CA ALA A 10 -14.88 13.15 -10.73
C ALA A 10 -16.33 13.08 -10.19
N PRO A 11 -17.21 12.24 -10.75
CA PRO A 11 -18.56 12.05 -10.23
C PRO A 11 -18.55 11.32 -8.88
N GLY A 12 -19.63 11.44 -8.11
CA GLY A 12 -19.79 10.69 -6.85
C GLY A 12 -19.27 11.39 -5.59
N GLY A 13 -19.01 12.71 -5.65
CA GLY A 13 -18.64 13.49 -4.46
C GLY A 13 -19.75 13.50 -3.39
N PRO A 14 -19.40 13.49 -2.09
CA PRO A 14 -18.04 13.57 -1.50
C PRO A 14 -17.29 12.22 -1.41
N GLY A 15 -17.83 11.15 -1.98
CA GLY A 15 -17.32 9.79 -1.82
C GLY A 15 -18.06 9.01 -0.74
N ILE A 16 -17.74 7.71 -0.63
CA ILE A 16 -18.25 6.83 0.42
C ILE A 16 -17.43 7.07 1.70
N GLU A 17 -18.10 7.09 2.86
CA GLU A 17 -17.44 7.26 4.16
C GLU A 17 -16.30 6.23 4.35
N PRO A 18 -15.05 6.68 4.57
CA PRO A 18 -13.92 5.78 4.70
C PRO A 18 -13.95 5.03 6.04
N ARG A 19 -13.31 3.85 6.06
CA ARG A 19 -13.08 3.06 7.28
C ARG A 19 -11.61 2.70 7.37
N TRP A 20 -11.06 2.67 8.58
CA TRP A 20 -9.70 2.19 8.83
C TRP A 20 -9.54 0.70 8.55
N THR A 21 -8.30 0.26 8.30
CA THR A 21 -8.02 -1.16 8.07
C THR A 21 -8.12 -1.94 9.37
N ARG A 22 -8.02 -3.27 9.28
CA ARG A 22 -8.05 -4.15 10.46
C ARG A 22 -6.84 -3.84 11.35
N GLY A 23 -7.02 -3.98 12.67
CA GLY A 23 -5.94 -3.75 13.63
C GLY A 23 -4.83 -4.81 13.59
N THR A 24 -5.09 -5.98 13.01
CA THR A 24 -4.08 -7.01 12.77
C THR A 24 -3.03 -6.49 11.80
N LYS A 25 -1.77 -6.55 12.19
CA LYS A 25 -0.62 -6.18 11.37
C LYS A 25 0.38 -7.32 11.39
N ALA A 26 0.87 -7.69 10.21
CA ALA A 26 1.93 -8.67 10.07
C ALA A 26 3.31 -8.05 10.32
N ALA A 27 3.48 -6.76 9.95
CA ALA A 27 4.75 -6.05 10.12
C ALA A 27 4.55 -4.55 10.30
N ILE A 28 5.55 -3.92 10.93
CA ILE A 28 5.66 -2.46 11.12
C ILE A 28 7.10 -2.06 10.82
N GLY A 29 7.29 -0.94 10.12
CA GLY A 29 8.60 -0.39 9.84
C GLY A 29 8.68 1.13 10.00
N THR A 30 9.90 1.59 10.24
CA THR A 30 10.33 2.98 10.17
C THR A 30 11.83 2.98 9.96
N ALA A 31 12.38 4.07 9.43
CA ALA A 31 13.82 4.16 9.34
C ALA A 31 14.46 4.34 10.72
N TYR A 32 15.71 3.89 10.87
CA TYR A 32 16.46 4.05 12.13
C TYR A 32 16.75 5.53 12.47
N SER A 33 16.74 6.41 11.47
CA SER A 33 17.18 7.80 11.55
C SER A 33 15.99 8.74 11.73
N THR A 34 16.10 9.68 12.65
CA THR A 34 15.07 10.69 12.95
C THR A 34 14.87 11.72 11.83
N SER A 35 15.72 11.72 10.80
CA SER A 35 15.51 12.53 9.59
C SER A 35 14.30 12.07 8.80
N SER A 36 13.93 10.79 8.92
CA SER A 36 12.71 10.22 8.37
C SER A 36 11.66 10.09 9.47
N ARG A 37 10.48 10.66 9.23
CA ARG A 37 9.33 10.65 10.14
C ARG A 37 8.16 9.88 9.51
N VAL A 38 8.50 8.80 8.82
CA VAL A 38 7.54 7.91 8.19
C VAL A 38 7.53 6.60 8.97
N TRP A 39 6.34 6.20 9.40
CA TRP A 39 6.07 4.85 9.91
C TRP A 39 5.08 4.19 8.98
N TYR A 40 5.24 2.90 8.77
CA TYR A 40 4.39 2.16 7.85
C TYR A 40 4.08 0.77 8.41
N THR A 41 2.94 0.25 8.01
CA THR A 41 2.42 -1.04 8.46
C THR A 41 2.08 -1.92 7.27
N LEU A 42 2.16 -3.24 7.45
CA LEU A 42 1.75 -4.22 6.45
C LEU A 42 0.76 -5.20 7.04
N ASP A 43 -0.22 -5.59 6.23
CA ASP A 43 -1.14 -6.69 6.46
C ASP A 43 -1.53 -7.31 5.12
N ASP A 44 -1.72 -8.62 5.09
CA ASP A 44 -2.04 -9.39 3.87
C ASP A 44 -1.11 -9.05 2.69
N SER A 45 0.18 -8.91 3.01
CA SER A 45 1.25 -8.51 2.08
C SER A 45 1.05 -7.18 1.34
N CYS A 46 0.17 -6.31 1.82
CA CYS A 46 -0.04 -4.96 1.31
C CYS A 46 0.36 -3.92 2.36
N VAL A 47 0.71 -2.71 1.92
CA VAL A 47 0.91 -1.58 2.84
C VAL A 47 -0.47 -1.12 3.31
N THR A 48 -0.63 -0.97 4.63
CA THR A 48 -1.85 -0.47 5.27
C THR A 48 -1.65 0.98 5.68
N GLU A 49 -1.76 1.32 6.96
CA GLU A 49 -1.54 2.67 7.43
C GLU A 49 -0.07 3.11 7.26
N VAL A 50 0.10 4.31 6.70
CA VAL A 50 1.37 5.07 6.70
C VAL A 50 1.16 6.35 7.49
N TYR A 51 2.04 6.62 8.45
CA TYR A 51 1.94 7.71 9.42
C TYR A 51 3.02 8.75 9.14
N TYR A 52 2.61 10.02 9.15
CA TYR A 52 3.46 11.18 8.92
C TYR A 52 2.70 12.47 9.35
N PRO A 53 3.37 13.50 9.90
CA PRO A 53 4.77 13.55 10.34
C PRO A 53 4.99 12.97 11.76
N THR A 54 3.92 12.50 12.41
CA THR A 54 3.96 11.89 13.75
C THR A 54 3.28 10.53 13.71
N ILE A 55 3.65 9.66 14.64
CA ILE A 55 3.19 8.26 14.69
C ILE A 55 1.68 8.10 14.95
N ASP A 56 1.01 9.14 15.43
CA ASP A 56 -0.43 9.19 15.68
C ASP A 56 -1.24 9.81 14.51
N SER A 57 -0.57 10.18 13.42
CA SER A 57 -1.18 10.85 12.27
C SER A 57 -1.16 9.97 11.01
N PRO A 58 -2.11 9.02 10.84
CA PRO A 58 -2.20 8.20 9.64
C PRO A 58 -2.63 9.04 8.41
N GLN A 59 -1.85 8.98 7.33
CA GLN A 59 -2.06 9.73 6.08
C GLN A 59 -2.54 8.84 4.93
N ILE A 60 -2.18 7.56 4.96
CA ILE A 60 -2.60 6.55 3.98
C ILE A 60 -3.33 5.46 4.72
N ARG A 61 -4.38 4.90 4.11
CA ARG A 61 -5.12 3.75 4.64
C ARG A 61 -4.59 2.44 4.09
N ASP A 62 -4.40 2.36 2.79
CA ASP A 62 -3.88 1.20 2.09
C ASP A 62 -3.26 1.56 0.75
N LEU A 63 -2.25 0.80 0.37
CA LEU A 63 -1.59 0.88 -0.93
C LEU A 63 -1.37 -0.55 -1.45
N GLN A 64 -1.97 -0.81 -2.61
CA GLN A 64 -2.01 -2.12 -3.24
C GLN A 64 -2.08 -1.98 -4.76
N PHE A 65 -1.71 -3.05 -5.45
CA PHE A 65 -1.89 -3.22 -6.87
C PHE A 65 -3.30 -3.72 -7.21
N LEU A 66 -3.74 -3.32 -8.39
CA LEU A 66 -4.91 -3.85 -9.07
C LEU A 66 -4.42 -4.34 -10.43
N VAL A 67 -4.75 -5.58 -10.77
CA VAL A 67 -4.27 -6.21 -12.00
C VAL A 67 -5.46 -6.68 -12.82
N THR A 68 -5.48 -6.35 -14.10
CA THR A 68 -6.54 -6.75 -15.04
C THR A 68 -5.91 -7.14 -16.36
N ASP A 69 -6.54 -8.06 -17.07
CA ASP A 69 -6.25 -8.35 -18.47
C ASP A 69 -6.95 -7.37 -19.43
N GLY A 70 -7.79 -6.47 -18.92
CA GLY A 70 -8.59 -5.54 -19.71
C GLY A 70 -9.85 -6.15 -20.31
N GLU A 71 -10.13 -7.43 -20.07
CA GLU A 71 -11.22 -8.16 -20.71
C GLU A 71 -12.03 -9.02 -19.73
N ASN A 72 -11.38 -9.98 -19.06
CA ASN A 72 -12.05 -11.07 -18.36
C ASN A 72 -11.91 -11.00 -16.83
N PHE A 73 -10.85 -10.38 -16.31
CA PHE A 73 -10.63 -10.33 -14.87
C PHE A 73 -10.18 -8.96 -14.36
N PHE A 74 -10.51 -8.70 -13.10
CA PHE A 74 -10.02 -7.58 -12.33
C PHE A 74 -9.69 -8.08 -10.93
N HIS A 75 -8.39 -8.17 -10.65
CA HIS A 75 -7.84 -8.75 -9.43
C HIS A 75 -7.34 -7.66 -8.48
N ASP A 76 -7.73 -7.79 -7.23
CA ASP A 76 -7.25 -6.97 -6.11
C ASP A 76 -6.34 -7.84 -5.24
N GLU A 77 -5.20 -7.28 -4.79
CA GLU A 77 -4.17 -8.03 -4.07
C GLU A 77 -4.73 -8.80 -2.87
N ARG A 78 -5.61 -8.19 -2.06
CA ARG A 78 -6.15 -8.81 -0.84
C ARG A 78 -7.14 -9.94 -1.10
N ARG A 79 -7.75 -9.96 -2.29
CA ARG A 79 -8.83 -10.92 -2.61
C ARG A 79 -8.36 -12.06 -3.49
N ASN A 80 -7.43 -11.79 -4.39
CA ASN A 80 -7.08 -12.69 -5.47
C ASN A 80 -5.72 -13.37 -5.31
N PHE A 81 -4.98 -13.08 -4.24
CA PHE A 81 -3.63 -13.58 -4.03
C PHE A 81 -3.51 -14.33 -2.71
N VAL A 82 -2.42 -15.10 -2.61
CA VAL A 82 -1.87 -15.62 -1.37
C VAL A 82 -0.54 -14.92 -1.16
N GLY A 83 -0.44 -14.16 -0.07
CA GLY A 83 0.70 -13.31 0.24
C GLY A 83 1.60 -13.89 1.33
N GLU A 84 2.90 -13.69 1.15
CA GLU A 84 3.92 -13.95 2.16
C GLU A 84 4.71 -12.65 2.41
N ILE A 85 5.10 -12.39 3.66
CA ILE A 85 5.94 -11.26 4.06
C ILE A 85 7.15 -11.81 4.80
N ASP A 86 8.33 -11.38 4.39
CA ASP A 86 9.61 -11.67 5.04
C ASP A 86 10.39 -10.38 5.29
N CYS A 87 11.34 -10.41 6.23
CA CYS A 87 12.31 -9.33 6.41
C CYS A 87 13.36 -9.37 5.30
N ILE A 88 13.75 -8.21 4.76
CA ILE A 88 14.86 -8.14 3.76
C ILE A 88 16.22 -8.50 4.37
N SER A 89 16.35 -8.35 5.68
CA SER A 89 17.49 -8.80 6.48
C SER A 89 17.08 -8.92 7.94
N GLU A 90 17.80 -9.71 8.74
CA GLU A 90 17.52 -9.89 10.17
C GLU A 90 17.65 -8.60 11.00
N ALA A 91 18.43 -7.62 10.52
CA ALA A 91 18.75 -6.40 11.24
C ALA A 91 17.98 -5.16 10.77
N ALA A 92 17.08 -5.29 9.80
CA ALA A 92 16.37 -4.16 9.20
C ALA A 92 14.85 -4.29 9.32
N LEU A 93 14.18 -3.19 9.65
CA LEU A 93 12.73 -3.05 9.51
C LEU A 93 12.36 -2.66 8.07
N GLY A 94 12.74 -3.53 7.13
CA GLY A 94 12.34 -3.49 5.74
C GLY A 94 11.87 -4.87 5.30
N PHE A 95 10.91 -4.93 4.39
CA PHE A 95 10.17 -6.16 4.12
C PHE A 95 10.14 -6.51 2.63
N SER A 96 10.28 -7.79 2.32
CA SER A 96 9.94 -8.35 1.02
C SER A 96 8.56 -9.00 1.11
N ALA A 97 7.67 -8.67 0.18
CA ALA A 97 6.36 -9.26 0.07
C ALA A 97 6.20 -9.98 -1.27
N THR A 98 5.77 -11.23 -1.25
CA THR A 98 5.52 -12.04 -2.45
C THR A 98 4.04 -12.42 -2.49
N ASN A 99 3.33 -11.95 -3.52
CA ASN A 99 1.91 -12.17 -3.71
C ASN A 99 1.69 -13.02 -4.94
N ARG A 100 1.27 -14.27 -4.74
CA ARG A 100 0.98 -15.22 -5.83
C ARG A 100 -0.51 -15.22 -6.11
N GLU A 101 -0.90 -14.99 -7.36
CA GLU A 101 -2.31 -15.08 -7.74
C GLU A 101 -2.81 -16.52 -7.49
N LYS A 102 -4.04 -16.66 -7.01
CA LYS A 102 -4.59 -17.93 -6.48
C LYS A 102 -4.61 -19.08 -7.50
N ASN A 103 -4.66 -18.80 -8.79
CA ASN A 103 -4.62 -19.77 -9.87
C ASN A 103 -3.23 -19.88 -10.52
N GLY A 104 -2.22 -19.19 -9.98
CA GLY A 104 -0.84 -19.25 -10.43
C GLY A 104 -0.55 -18.49 -11.73
N LEU A 105 -1.41 -17.54 -12.13
CA LEU A 105 -1.24 -16.82 -13.39
C LEU A 105 -0.02 -15.89 -13.39
N TYR A 106 0.27 -15.26 -12.25
CA TYR A 106 1.37 -14.33 -12.08
C TYR A 106 1.71 -14.13 -10.60
N THR A 107 2.82 -13.45 -10.34
CA THR A 107 3.31 -13.13 -9.00
C THR A 107 3.78 -11.68 -8.93
N ILE A 108 3.44 -11.00 -7.85
CA ILE A 108 3.91 -9.64 -7.55
C ILE A 108 4.97 -9.76 -6.46
N HIS A 109 6.15 -9.20 -6.70
CA HIS A 109 7.21 -9.08 -5.71
C HIS A 109 7.37 -7.61 -5.33
N LYS A 110 7.39 -7.31 -4.03
CA LYS A 110 7.55 -5.96 -3.50
C LYS A 110 8.68 -5.94 -2.48
N THR A 111 9.48 -4.88 -2.53
CA THR A 111 10.38 -4.51 -1.44
C THR A 111 9.86 -3.20 -0.86
N ILE A 112 9.55 -3.21 0.44
CA ILE A 112 8.99 -2.09 1.17
C ILE A 112 10.04 -1.63 2.19
N LEU A 113 10.55 -0.41 2.02
CA LEU A 113 11.64 0.13 2.83
C LEU A 113 11.55 1.65 2.93
N GLY A 114 11.47 2.18 4.14
CA GLY A 114 11.54 3.63 4.36
C GLY A 114 12.95 4.19 4.14
N ASP A 115 13.06 5.33 3.44
CA ASP A 115 14.32 6.03 3.27
C ASP A 115 14.80 6.61 4.63
N PRO A 116 16.07 6.41 5.03
CA PRO A 116 16.58 6.89 6.32
C PRO A 116 16.83 8.39 6.41
N HIS A 117 16.90 9.09 5.28
CA HIS A 117 17.26 10.50 5.22
C HIS A 117 16.14 11.37 4.61
N GLN A 118 15.10 10.76 4.05
CA GLN A 118 13.94 11.43 3.50
C GLN A 118 12.64 10.86 4.07
N ASN A 119 11.59 11.70 4.13
CA ASN A 119 10.25 11.24 4.48
C ASN A 119 9.63 10.51 3.29
N CYS A 120 10.13 9.31 3.00
CA CYS A 120 9.77 8.50 1.84
C CYS A 120 9.62 7.04 2.26
N LEU A 121 8.62 6.38 1.68
CA LEU A 121 8.39 4.94 1.74
C LEU A 121 8.47 4.37 0.33
#